data_AF-A0A7J9DTU0-F1
#
_entry.id   AF-A0A7J9DTU0-F1
#
_cell.length_a   1.000
_cell.length_b   1.000
_cell.length_c   1.000
_cell.angle_alpha   90.00
_cell.angle_beta   90.00
_cell.angle_gamma   90.00
#
_symmetry.space_group_name_H-M   'P 1'
#
loop_
_entity.id
_entity.type
_entity.pdbx_description
1 polymer ?
#
loop_
_entity_poly.entity_id
_entity_poly.type
_entity_poly.pdbx_seq_one_letter_code
_entity_poly.pdbx_strand_id
1 'polypeptide(L)'
;MKLAKHFIRTNIEPEGMVLCRLPVLPPKLRPIIQIDEGKLMSSDIDELHRRVIYRNNTLTDLFTTSRSKPGELVMCQEKLVQEAVDTLIDNGICRQPMKDGHKKVYKSFSDVIKGKEERFRETLLRKRVDYSGCSVIVVGPSLSLHHCGFPREIAIELFQTFVIRGLIRQHLTPSIRVAKSKIWEKGPIVWEILHEAMRGHLVLLNRVPPLHRLGIQAFQPILVEGHAICLHPLVCKGFNADFDRDQMAVHVPLSLEEQAEARLLIFSHMNLLSPAIGDPIGAYRQKRINLDSHLWLRWRLEQCVIASSEAPIEVHYESLGTYHEIYGHYLI
;
A
#
# COMPACT_ATOMS: atom_id res chain seq x y z
N MET A 1 9.43 2.07 40.91
CA MET A 1 8.13 2.76 41.12
C MET A 1 7.43 3.28 39.86
N LYS A 2 8.09 3.47 38.71
CA LYS A 2 7.41 4.01 37.50
C LYS A 2 6.28 3.09 36.98
N LEU A 3 6.53 1.79 36.87
CA LEU A 3 5.54 0.81 36.39
C LEU A 3 4.29 0.73 37.29
N ALA A 4 4.48 0.63 38.62
CA ALA A 4 3.37 0.64 39.58
C ALA A 4 2.52 1.93 39.50
N LYS A 5 3.17 3.09 39.32
CA LYS A 5 2.46 4.36 39.08
C LYS A 5 1.65 4.34 37.79
N HIS A 6 2.11 3.65 36.74
CA HIS A 6 1.35 3.50 35.49
C HIS A 6 0.11 2.64 35.69
N PHE A 7 0.21 1.47 36.34
CA PHE A 7 -0.95 0.63 36.64
C PHE A 7 -2.04 1.39 37.40
N ILE A 8 -1.65 2.16 38.43
CA ILE A 8 -2.57 2.98 39.21
C ILE A 8 -3.24 4.06 38.34
N ARG A 9 -2.50 4.67 37.40
CA ARG A 9 -3.03 5.71 36.50
C ARG A 9 -3.96 5.16 35.43
N THR A 10 -3.65 3.99 34.87
CA THR A 10 -4.41 3.38 33.77
C THR A 10 -5.53 2.47 34.24
N ASN A 11 -5.67 2.25 35.55
CA ASN A 11 -6.62 1.32 36.15
C ASN A 11 -6.56 -0.09 35.53
N ILE A 12 -5.33 -0.55 35.24
CA ILE A 12 -5.08 -1.89 34.69
C ILE A 12 -4.65 -2.80 35.83
N GLU A 13 -5.35 -3.90 36.01
CA GLU A 13 -5.03 -4.91 37.01
C GLU A 13 -3.78 -5.72 36.60
N PRO A 14 -2.74 -5.84 37.46
CA PRO A 14 -1.54 -6.62 37.16
C PRO A 14 -1.82 -8.11 36.91
N GLU A 15 -2.90 -8.64 37.47
CA GLU A 15 -3.37 -10.02 37.24
C GLU A 15 -3.58 -10.33 35.76
N GLY A 16 -3.88 -9.31 34.93
CA GLY A 16 -4.02 -9.47 33.48
C GLY A 16 -2.73 -9.88 32.75
N MET A 17 -1.57 -9.83 33.41
CA MET A 17 -0.31 -10.37 32.88
C MET A 17 -0.26 -11.90 32.95
N VAL A 18 -1.10 -12.53 33.78
CA VAL A 18 -1.22 -13.99 33.91
C VAL A 18 -2.38 -14.47 33.05
N LEU A 19 -2.07 -15.14 31.95
CA LEU A 19 -3.07 -15.55 30.96
C LEU A 19 -3.78 -16.85 31.38
N CYS A 20 -5.01 -16.73 31.88
CA CYS A 20 -5.88 -17.89 32.13
C CYS A 20 -6.60 -18.40 30.86
N ARG A 21 -6.74 -17.53 29.85
CA ARG A 21 -7.37 -17.84 28.56
C ARG A 21 -6.53 -17.26 27.44
N LEU A 22 -6.16 -18.10 26.48
CA LEU A 22 -5.37 -17.70 25.33
C LEU A 22 -6.28 -17.51 24.10
N PRO A 23 -6.36 -16.30 23.52
CA PRO A 23 -7.13 -16.08 22.31
C PRO A 23 -6.50 -16.80 21.12
N VAL A 24 -7.34 -17.39 20.26
CA VAL A 24 -6.91 -18.08 19.04
C VAL A 24 -7.23 -17.21 17.84
N LEU A 25 -6.26 -17.06 16.91
CA LEU A 25 -6.52 -16.30 15.69
C LEU A 25 -7.61 -16.95 14.82
N PRO A 26 -8.47 -16.15 14.16
CA PRO A 26 -9.43 -16.64 13.19
C PRO A 26 -8.75 -17.45 12.08
N PRO A 27 -9.35 -18.57 11.59
CA PRO A 27 -8.75 -19.43 10.56
C PRO A 27 -8.28 -18.69 9.30
N LYS A 28 -9.00 -17.63 8.90
CA LYS A 28 -8.62 -16.80 7.73
C LYS A 28 -7.25 -16.12 7.87
N LEU A 29 -6.80 -15.85 9.08
CA LEU A 29 -5.48 -15.25 9.35
C LEU A 29 -4.36 -16.29 9.53
N ARG A 30 -4.72 -17.57 9.59
CA ARG A 30 -3.82 -18.73 9.72
C ARG A 30 -4.23 -19.84 8.73
N PRO A 31 -4.12 -19.59 7.42
CA PRO A 31 -4.65 -20.48 6.40
C PRO A 31 -3.91 -21.82 6.36
N ILE A 32 -4.64 -22.85 5.95
CA ILE A 32 -4.11 -24.16 5.58
C ILE A 32 -4.40 -24.33 4.09
N ILE A 33 -3.35 -24.47 3.29
CA ILE A 33 -3.42 -24.51 1.84
C ILE A 33 -2.97 -25.89 1.38
N GLN A 34 -3.81 -26.55 0.58
CA GLN A 34 -3.44 -27.77 -0.11
C GLN A 34 -2.72 -27.39 -1.41
N ILE A 35 -1.46 -27.84 -1.58
CA ILE A 35 -0.67 -27.53 -2.77
C ILE A 35 -0.89 -28.62 -3.83
N ASP A 36 -0.59 -29.86 -3.48
CA ASP A 36 -0.71 -31.03 -4.37
C ASP A 36 -1.46 -32.18 -3.64
N GLU A 37 -1.81 -33.25 -4.35
CA GLU A 37 -2.47 -34.44 -3.80
C GLU A 37 -1.74 -34.98 -2.55
N GLY A 38 -2.27 -34.62 -1.37
CA GLY A 38 -1.77 -35.05 -0.06
C GLY A 38 -0.86 -34.08 0.68
N LYS A 39 -0.33 -33.00 0.05
CA LYS A 39 0.57 -32.05 0.74
C LYS A 39 -0.19 -30.82 1.23
N LEU A 40 -0.42 -30.77 2.54
CA LEU A 40 -0.96 -29.61 3.25
C LEU A 40 0.19 -28.71 3.74
N MET A 41 0.07 -27.41 3.47
CA MET A 41 0.90 -26.38 4.08
C MET A 41 0.06 -25.57 5.06
N SER A 42 0.44 -25.60 6.33
CA SER A 42 -0.14 -24.77 7.38
C SER A 42 0.73 -23.55 7.66
N SER A 43 0.13 -22.45 8.09
CA SER A 43 0.89 -21.30 8.61
C SER A 43 1.71 -21.67 9.86
N ASP A 44 2.87 -21.04 10.05
CA ASP A 44 3.74 -21.24 11.23
C ASP A 44 2.96 -21.05 12.56
N ILE A 45 2.06 -20.05 12.59
CA ILE A 45 1.19 -19.78 13.75
C ILE A 45 0.23 -20.94 14.06
N ASP A 46 -0.26 -21.66 13.05
CA ASP A 46 -1.16 -22.81 13.26
C ASP A 46 -0.44 -23.94 13.98
N GLU A 47 0.82 -24.21 13.60
CA GLU A 47 1.64 -25.22 14.24
C GLU A 47 1.94 -24.86 15.71
N LEU A 48 2.23 -23.58 15.98
CA LEU A 48 2.44 -23.10 17.35
C LEU A 48 1.17 -23.24 18.21
N HIS A 49 -0.02 -22.91 17.68
CA HIS A 49 -1.29 -23.13 18.39
C HIS A 49 -1.54 -24.62 18.64
N ARG A 50 -1.29 -25.48 17.64
CA ARG A 50 -1.46 -26.94 17.78
C ARG A 50 -0.62 -27.47 18.93
N ARG A 51 0.60 -26.96 19.09
CA ARG A 51 1.48 -27.34 20.19
C ARG A 51 0.98 -26.89 21.56
N VAL A 52 0.47 -25.66 21.67
CA VAL A 52 -0.14 -25.18 22.93
C VAL A 52 -1.33 -26.06 23.31
N ILE A 53 -2.22 -26.35 22.36
CA ILE A 53 -3.39 -27.22 22.59
C ILE A 53 -2.94 -28.62 23.02
N TYR A 54 -1.96 -29.21 22.32
CA TYR A 54 -1.44 -30.53 22.65
C TYR A 54 -0.87 -30.60 24.07
N ARG A 55 -0.06 -29.60 24.47
CA ARG A 55 0.51 -29.55 25.83
C ARG A 55 -0.56 -29.32 26.89
N ASN A 56 -1.53 -28.44 26.63
CA ASN A 56 -2.63 -28.18 27.55
C ASN A 56 -3.53 -29.41 27.77
N ASN A 57 -3.83 -30.13 26.69
CA ASN A 57 -4.60 -31.38 26.77
C ASN A 57 -3.80 -32.46 27.52
N THR A 58 -2.49 -32.59 27.24
CA THR A 58 -1.62 -33.53 27.97
C THR A 58 -1.62 -33.24 29.48
N LEU A 59 -1.54 -31.97 29.87
CA LEU A 59 -1.61 -31.56 31.28
C LEU A 59 -2.99 -31.87 31.89
N THR A 60 -4.07 -31.64 31.14
CA THR A 60 -5.45 -31.93 31.57
C THR A 60 -5.69 -33.44 31.74
N ASP A 61 -5.22 -34.24 30.80
CA ASP A 61 -5.31 -35.71 30.82
C ASP A 61 -4.52 -36.27 32.00
N LEU A 62 -3.34 -35.70 32.29
CA LEU A 62 -2.60 -36.02 33.49
C LEU A 62 -3.48 -35.77 34.71
N PHE A 63 -4.01 -34.56 34.93
CA PHE A 63 -4.89 -34.27 36.07
C PHE A 63 -6.06 -35.25 36.23
N THR A 64 -6.66 -35.67 35.12
CA THR A 64 -7.83 -36.59 35.12
C THR A 64 -7.45 -38.05 35.44
N THR A 65 -6.29 -38.52 34.97
CA THR A 65 -5.97 -39.96 34.97
C THR A 65 -5.35 -40.48 36.27
N SER A 66 -4.76 -39.64 37.12
CA SER A 66 -4.04 -40.14 38.32
C SER A 66 -4.26 -39.29 39.58
N ARG A 67 -4.75 -39.96 40.65
CA ARG A 67 -5.09 -39.39 41.97
C ARG A 67 -3.88 -39.09 42.88
N SER A 68 -2.73 -39.72 42.64
CA SER A 68 -1.49 -39.50 43.40
C SER A 68 -0.34 -39.28 42.42
N LYS A 69 0.14 -38.04 42.30
CA LYS A 69 1.22 -37.68 41.39
C LYS A 69 2.37 -37.00 42.13
N PRO A 70 3.64 -37.31 41.77
CA PRO A 70 4.77 -36.49 42.15
C PRO A 70 4.55 -35.05 41.66
N GLY A 71 4.64 -34.06 42.56
CA GLY A 71 4.51 -32.65 42.20
C GLY A 71 5.51 -32.22 41.12
N GLU A 72 6.68 -32.86 41.06
CA GLU A 72 7.71 -32.64 40.04
C GLU A 72 7.21 -32.89 38.60
N LEU A 73 6.40 -33.93 38.38
CA LEU A 73 5.87 -34.23 37.04
C LEU A 73 4.87 -33.18 36.58
N VAL A 74 4.05 -32.67 37.50
CA VAL A 74 3.08 -31.60 37.21
C VAL A 74 3.82 -30.31 36.86
N MET A 75 4.80 -29.91 37.68
CA MET A 75 5.62 -28.72 37.40
C MET A 75 6.37 -28.81 36.06
N CYS A 76 6.86 -30.00 35.69
CA CYS A 76 7.49 -30.20 34.38
C CYS A 76 6.52 -29.95 33.23
N GLN A 77 5.26 -30.37 33.34
CA GLN A 77 4.25 -30.21 32.29
C GLN A 77 3.72 -28.78 32.23
N GLU A 78 3.52 -28.13 33.37
CA GLU A 78 3.21 -26.70 33.46
C GLU A 78 4.31 -25.87 32.77
N LYS A 79 5.57 -26.20 33.01
CA LYS A 79 6.70 -25.56 32.32
C LYS A 79 6.64 -25.74 30.80
N LEU A 80 6.30 -26.94 30.31
CA LEU A 80 6.17 -27.19 28.87
C LEU A 80 4.99 -26.44 28.23
N VAL A 81 3.90 -26.24 28.97
CA VAL A 81 2.79 -25.38 28.53
C VAL A 81 3.23 -23.92 28.48
N GLN A 82 3.92 -23.43 29.51
CA GLN A 82 4.47 -22.07 29.53
C GLN A 82 5.44 -21.85 28.37
N GLU A 83 6.39 -22.76 28.14
CA GLU A 83 7.32 -22.68 27.01
C GLU A 83 6.58 -22.67 25.65
N ALA A 84 5.49 -23.44 25.51
CA ALA A 84 4.69 -23.42 24.29
C ALA A 84 3.98 -22.06 24.08
N VAL A 85 3.43 -21.46 25.14
CA VAL A 85 2.79 -20.14 25.08
C VAL A 85 3.83 -19.05 24.78
N ASP A 86 5.00 -19.11 25.42
CA ASP A 86 6.11 -18.19 25.17
C ASP A 86 6.51 -18.24 23.69
N THR A 87 6.69 -19.45 23.12
CA THR A 87 7.04 -19.59 21.69
C THR A 87 5.95 -19.08 20.73
N LEU A 88 4.68 -19.17 21.11
CA LEU A 88 3.58 -18.62 20.30
C LEU A 88 3.61 -17.08 20.27
N ILE A 89 3.84 -16.46 21.43
CA ILE A 89 3.84 -15.00 21.58
C ILE A 89 5.12 -14.40 20.99
N ASP A 90 6.28 -14.94 21.34
CA ASP A 90 7.59 -14.48 20.88
C ASP A 90 8.61 -15.63 20.87
N ASN A 91 8.85 -16.19 19.68
CA ASN A 91 9.70 -17.36 19.46
C ASN A 91 11.20 -17.02 19.50
N GLY A 92 11.63 -16.38 20.59
CA GLY A 92 13.00 -15.95 20.83
C GLY A 92 13.25 -15.43 22.24
N ILE A 93 12.21 -15.18 23.04
CA ILE A 93 12.33 -14.70 24.43
C ILE A 93 12.95 -15.75 25.34
N CYS A 94 12.52 -17.01 25.21
CA CYS A 94 12.95 -18.11 26.08
C CYS A 94 13.80 -19.12 25.29
N ARG A 95 15.10 -19.18 25.58
CA ARG A 95 16.07 -20.18 25.06
C ARG A 95 16.23 -20.16 23.52
N GLN A 96 16.60 -21.30 22.93
CA GLN A 96 16.79 -21.45 21.49
C GLN A 96 15.43 -21.43 20.77
N PRO A 97 15.33 -20.69 19.65
CA PRO A 97 14.07 -20.55 18.92
C PRO A 97 13.62 -21.90 18.36
N MET A 98 12.31 -22.15 18.41
CA MET A 98 11.72 -23.36 17.87
C MET A 98 11.83 -23.37 16.35
N LYS A 99 12.26 -24.50 15.80
CA LYS A 99 12.49 -24.71 14.37
C LYS A 99 11.65 -25.86 13.85
N ASP A 100 11.33 -25.81 12.56
CA ASP A 100 10.72 -26.90 11.82
C ASP A 100 11.73 -28.03 11.51
N GLY A 101 11.26 -29.10 10.86
CA GLY A 101 12.10 -30.21 10.42
C GLY A 101 13.20 -29.82 9.42
N HIS A 102 13.05 -28.67 8.74
CA HIS A 102 14.01 -28.09 7.81
C HIS A 102 14.93 -27.04 8.45
N LYS A 103 14.93 -26.94 9.80
CA LYS A 103 15.69 -25.95 10.60
C LYS A 103 15.27 -24.49 10.39
N LYS A 104 14.16 -24.20 9.73
CA LYS A 104 13.56 -22.88 9.64
C LYS A 104 12.89 -22.53 10.97
N VAL A 105 13.14 -21.33 11.48
CA VAL A 105 12.50 -20.83 12.71
C VAL A 105 11.03 -20.50 12.42
N TYR A 106 10.12 -20.97 13.29
CA TYR A 106 8.70 -20.60 13.18
C TYR A 106 8.50 -19.13 13.49
N LYS A 107 7.68 -18.43 12.69
CA LYS A 107 7.28 -17.04 12.96
C LYS A 107 6.20 -17.00 14.05
N SER A 108 6.49 -16.32 15.16
CA SER A 108 5.56 -16.04 16.27
C SER A 108 4.67 -14.83 16.02
N PHE A 109 3.75 -14.52 16.94
CA PHE A 109 2.96 -13.28 16.84
C PHE A 109 3.82 -12.03 16.85
N SER A 110 4.85 -11.99 17.69
CA SER A 110 5.79 -10.88 17.73
C SER A 110 6.52 -10.71 16.40
N ASP A 111 6.92 -11.80 15.75
CA ASP A 111 7.60 -11.75 14.43
C ASP A 111 6.68 -11.30 13.29
N VAL A 112 5.38 -11.55 13.41
CA VAL A 112 4.39 -11.03 12.42
C VAL A 112 4.20 -9.52 12.57
N ILE A 113 4.44 -8.99 13.77
CA ILE A 113 4.30 -7.56 14.08
C ILE A 113 5.63 -6.80 13.93
N LYS A 114 6.77 -7.42 14.28
CA LYS A 114 8.12 -6.84 14.30
C LYS A 114 8.98 -7.41 13.16
N GLY A 115 9.65 -6.55 12.37
CA GLY A 115 10.57 -6.97 11.30
C GLY A 115 10.64 -6.07 10.04
N LYS A 116 11.24 -6.59 8.96
CA LYS A 116 11.23 -5.95 7.63
C LYS A 116 10.07 -6.42 6.76
N GLU A 117 9.57 -7.63 6.98
CA GLU A 117 8.41 -8.26 6.31
C GLU A 117 7.11 -8.06 7.11
N GLU A 118 6.97 -6.93 7.80
CA GLU A 118 5.89 -6.67 8.76
C GLU A 118 4.53 -6.46 8.10
N ARG A 119 3.47 -6.88 8.78
CA ARG A 119 2.11 -6.41 8.45
C ARG A 119 2.00 -4.88 8.50
N PHE A 120 2.71 -4.21 9.41
CA PHE A 120 2.66 -2.75 9.49
C PHE A 120 3.27 -2.09 8.24
N ARG A 121 4.49 -2.47 7.86
CA ARG A 121 5.16 -1.86 6.71
C ARG A 121 4.66 -2.36 5.35
N GLU A 122 4.41 -3.65 5.20
CA GLU A 122 4.05 -4.26 3.92
C GLU A 122 2.55 -4.33 3.66
N THR A 123 1.70 -4.25 4.70
CA THR A 123 0.24 -4.32 4.55
C THR A 123 -0.45 -3.00 4.88
N LEU A 124 0.03 -2.22 5.86
CA LEU A 124 -0.60 -0.93 6.19
C LEU A 124 0.00 0.21 5.38
N LEU A 125 1.33 0.37 5.36
CA LEU A 125 2.00 1.48 4.68
C LEU A 125 2.17 1.26 3.17
N ARG A 126 2.40 0.01 2.76
CA ARG A 126 2.48 -0.38 1.35
C ARG A 126 1.31 -1.29 1.05
N LYS A 127 0.62 -1.06 -0.06
CA LYS A 127 -0.43 -1.95 -0.57
C LYS A 127 -0.28 -2.11 -2.06
N ARG A 128 -0.73 -3.24 -2.58
CA ARG A 128 -1.02 -3.35 -4.01
C ARG A 128 -2.31 -2.59 -4.27
N VAL A 129 -2.33 -1.83 -5.35
CA VAL A 129 -3.41 -0.90 -5.68
C VAL A 129 -3.96 -1.29 -7.05
N ASP A 130 -5.27 -1.33 -7.17
CA ASP A 130 -5.96 -1.53 -8.45
C ASP A 130 -5.82 -0.28 -9.33
N TYR A 131 -6.25 -0.34 -10.59
CA TYR A 131 -6.10 0.76 -11.56
C TYR A 131 -4.66 1.28 -11.66
N SER A 132 -3.72 0.33 -11.60
CA SER A 132 -2.30 0.61 -11.76
C SER A 132 -1.65 -0.30 -12.81
N GLY A 133 -0.60 0.21 -13.45
CA GLY A 133 0.16 -0.50 -14.47
C GLY A 133 1.64 -0.16 -14.37
N CYS A 134 2.48 -0.89 -15.10
CA CYS A 134 3.91 -0.61 -15.20
C CYS A 134 4.39 -0.86 -16.62
N SER A 135 5.24 0.01 -17.15
CA SER A 135 5.93 -0.24 -18.41
C SER A 135 7.28 0.48 -18.47
N VAL A 136 8.10 0.05 -19.42
CA VAL A 136 9.36 0.69 -19.77
C VAL A 136 9.08 2.10 -20.31
N ILE A 137 9.94 3.04 -19.96
CA ILE A 137 9.86 4.41 -20.46
C ILE A 137 10.76 4.63 -21.67
N VAL A 138 10.29 5.46 -22.59
CA VAL A 138 11.03 5.93 -23.77
C VAL A 138 10.93 7.45 -23.89
N VAL A 139 11.88 8.05 -24.59
CA VAL A 139 11.92 9.51 -24.75
C VAL A 139 10.82 9.98 -25.71
N GLY A 140 10.01 10.95 -25.28
CA GLY A 140 8.97 11.61 -26.08
C GLY A 140 9.27 13.10 -26.28
N PRO A 141 10.17 13.48 -27.18
CA PRO A 141 10.60 14.87 -27.34
C PRO A 141 9.53 15.78 -27.96
N SER A 142 8.56 15.21 -28.67
CA SER A 142 7.43 15.93 -29.28
C SER A 142 6.28 16.22 -28.32
N LEU A 143 6.31 15.65 -27.11
CA LEU A 143 5.26 15.84 -26.12
C LEU A 143 5.39 17.21 -25.44
N SER A 144 4.26 17.79 -25.03
CA SER A 144 4.30 18.92 -24.10
C SER A 144 4.75 18.45 -22.73
N LEU A 145 5.31 19.34 -21.91
CA LEU A 145 5.78 19.01 -20.56
C LEU A 145 4.72 18.36 -19.67
N HIS A 146 3.44 18.71 -19.88
CA HIS A 146 2.31 18.18 -19.11
C HIS A 146 1.67 16.92 -19.71
N HIS A 147 2.17 16.45 -20.86
CA HIS A 147 1.67 15.27 -21.55
C HIS A 147 2.58 14.07 -21.34
N CYS A 148 1.99 12.87 -21.33
CA CYS A 148 2.73 11.61 -21.42
C CYS A 148 2.15 10.73 -22.54
N GLY A 149 3.01 10.03 -23.27
CA GLY A 149 2.55 9.02 -24.22
C GLY A 149 2.16 7.74 -23.49
N PHE A 150 0.96 7.26 -23.76
CA PHE A 150 0.32 6.17 -23.06
C PHE A 150 0.00 5.00 -24.02
N PRO A 151 0.58 3.80 -23.79
CA PRO A 151 0.32 2.63 -24.63
C PRO A 151 -1.15 2.24 -24.68
N ARG A 152 -1.64 1.91 -25.89
CA ARG A 152 -3.03 1.49 -26.10
C ARG A 152 -3.47 0.31 -25.23
N GLU A 153 -2.58 -0.67 -25.05
CA GLU A 153 -2.87 -1.88 -24.26
C GLU A 153 -3.02 -1.59 -22.77
N ILE A 154 -2.19 -0.69 -22.23
CA ILE A 154 -2.29 -0.28 -20.83
C ILE A 154 -3.51 0.63 -20.65
N ALA A 155 -3.75 1.53 -21.61
CA ALA A 155 -4.89 2.43 -21.61
C ALA A 155 -6.22 1.68 -21.52
N ILE A 156 -6.42 0.67 -22.38
CA ILE A 156 -7.70 -0.04 -22.45
C ILE A 156 -8.00 -0.84 -21.17
N GLU A 157 -6.97 -1.39 -20.51
CA GLU A 157 -7.13 -2.10 -19.23
C GLU A 157 -7.41 -1.13 -18.07
N LEU A 158 -6.61 -0.07 -17.93
CA LEU A 158 -6.78 0.87 -16.82
C LEU A 158 -8.09 1.67 -16.92
N PHE A 159 -8.52 2.00 -18.14
CA PHE A 159 -9.75 2.78 -18.36
C PHE A 159 -10.95 1.91 -18.74
N GLN A 160 -10.87 0.58 -18.59
CA GLN A 160 -11.91 -0.35 -19.03
C GLN A 160 -13.31 0.03 -18.51
N THR A 161 -13.42 0.39 -17.23
CA THR A 161 -14.69 0.78 -16.60
C THR A 161 -15.27 2.06 -17.18
N PHE A 162 -14.43 3.05 -17.49
CA PHE A 162 -14.83 4.30 -18.14
C PHE A 162 -15.31 4.06 -19.57
N VAL A 163 -14.63 3.17 -20.31
CA VAL A 163 -15.01 2.78 -21.67
C VAL A 163 -16.36 2.05 -21.67
N ILE A 164 -16.56 1.10 -20.75
CA ILE A 164 -17.86 0.41 -20.60
C ILE A 164 -18.98 1.42 -20.34
N ARG A 165 -18.75 2.38 -19.42
CA ARG A 165 -19.72 3.44 -19.13
C ARG A 165 -20.01 4.30 -20.36
N GLY A 166 -18.98 4.65 -21.15
CA GLY A 166 -19.12 5.40 -22.40
C GLY A 166 -19.97 4.67 -23.43
N LEU A 167 -19.70 3.37 -23.66
CA LEU A 167 -20.43 2.53 -24.60
C LEU A 167 -21.93 2.40 -24.24
N ILE A 168 -22.24 2.26 -22.96
CA ILE A 168 -23.63 2.18 -22.49
C ILE A 168 -24.32 3.54 -22.60
N ARG A 169 -23.64 4.63 -22.22
CA ARG A 169 -24.19 6.00 -22.28
C ARG A 169 -24.52 6.45 -23.70
N GLN A 170 -23.73 6.01 -24.68
CA GLN A 170 -23.97 6.30 -26.10
C GLN A 170 -24.95 5.28 -26.76
N HIS A 171 -25.58 4.39 -25.99
CA HIS A 171 -26.50 3.35 -26.48
C HIS A 171 -25.89 2.37 -27.51
N LEU A 172 -24.56 2.25 -27.54
CA LEU A 172 -23.84 1.35 -28.46
C LEU A 172 -23.86 -0.11 -27.99
N THR A 173 -24.06 -0.33 -26.69
CA THR A 173 -24.18 -1.66 -26.09
C THR A 173 -25.24 -1.64 -24.98
N PRO A 174 -26.14 -2.64 -24.92
CA PRO A 174 -27.21 -2.66 -23.91
C PRO A 174 -26.76 -3.20 -22.54
N SER A 175 -25.62 -3.90 -22.45
CA SER A 175 -25.17 -4.52 -21.19
C SER A 175 -23.66 -4.49 -21.01
N ILE A 176 -23.22 -4.56 -19.75
CA ILE A 176 -21.80 -4.62 -19.37
C ILE A 176 -21.09 -5.83 -19.99
N ARG A 177 -21.78 -6.98 -20.09
CA ARG A 177 -21.19 -8.20 -20.66
C ARG A 177 -20.87 -8.03 -22.15
N VAL A 178 -21.82 -7.46 -22.90
CA VAL A 178 -21.64 -7.17 -24.33
C VAL A 178 -20.56 -6.09 -24.53
N ALA A 179 -20.53 -5.07 -23.67
CA ALA A 179 -19.46 -4.05 -23.70
C ALA A 179 -18.07 -4.68 -23.50
N LYS A 180 -17.92 -5.60 -22.54
CA LYS A 180 -16.65 -6.34 -22.34
C LYS A 180 -16.24 -7.16 -23.57
N SER A 181 -17.19 -7.85 -24.22
CA SER A 181 -16.92 -8.57 -25.48
C SER A 181 -16.43 -7.61 -26.57
N LYS A 182 -17.09 -6.46 -26.73
CA LYS A 182 -16.73 -5.46 -27.74
C LYS A 182 -15.36 -4.81 -27.48
N ILE A 183 -14.99 -4.64 -26.21
CA ILE A 183 -13.64 -4.21 -25.81
C ILE A 183 -12.60 -5.27 -26.18
N TRP A 184 -12.92 -6.55 -26.00
CA TRP A 184 -12.04 -7.66 -26.39
C TRP A 184 -11.80 -7.72 -27.91
N GLU A 185 -12.83 -7.41 -28.70
CA GLU A 185 -12.75 -7.32 -30.16
C GLU A 185 -11.91 -6.12 -30.66
N LYS A 186 -11.58 -5.15 -29.79
CA LYS A 186 -10.75 -3.96 -30.09
C LYS A 186 -11.25 -3.13 -31.29
N GLY A 187 -12.57 -3.04 -31.48
CA GLY A 187 -13.18 -2.28 -32.57
C GLY A 187 -12.84 -0.77 -32.56
N PRO A 188 -12.91 -0.08 -33.71
CA PRO A 188 -12.48 1.33 -33.84
C PRO A 188 -13.20 2.29 -32.88
N ILE A 189 -14.49 2.06 -32.65
CA ILE A 189 -15.35 2.85 -31.75
C ILE A 189 -14.83 2.82 -30.30
N VAL A 190 -14.22 1.71 -29.88
CA VAL A 190 -13.67 1.56 -28.52
C VAL A 190 -12.51 2.54 -28.31
N TRP A 191 -11.67 2.74 -29.33
CA TRP A 191 -10.55 3.67 -29.28
C TRP A 191 -11.00 5.14 -29.24
N GLU A 192 -12.07 5.47 -29.94
CA GLU A 192 -12.67 6.82 -29.89
C GLU A 192 -13.21 7.15 -28.49
N ILE A 193 -13.96 6.21 -27.89
CA ILE A 193 -14.51 6.37 -26.53
C ILE A 193 -13.39 6.39 -25.49
N LEU A 194 -12.35 5.55 -25.65
CA LEU A 194 -11.19 5.56 -24.78
C LEU A 194 -10.48 6.92 -24.82
N HIS A 195 -10.30 7.49 -26.01
CA HIS A 195 -9.70 8.80 -26.18
C HIS A 195 -10.55 9.91 -25.55
N GLU A 196 -11.88 9.85 -25.65
CA GLU A 196 -12.78 10.76 -24.96
C GLU A 196 -12.65 10.64 -23.43
N ALA A 197 -12.63 9.41 -22.90
CA ALA A 197 -12.47 9.15 -21.47
C ALA A 197 -11.14 9.70 -20.94
N MET A 198 -10.04 9.48 -21.66
CA MET A 198 -8.71 9.94 -21.25
C MET A 198 -8.55 11.46 -21.23
N ARG A 199 -9.23 12.21 -22.12
CA ARG A 199 -9.18 13.68 -22.13
C ARG A 199 -9.66 14.32 -20.80
N GLY A 200 -10.54 13.64 -20.07
CA GLY A 200 -11.08 14.11 -18.79
C GLY A 200 -10.21 13.78 -17.57
N HIS A 201 -9.21 12.90 -17.71
CA HIS A 201 -8.51 12.31 -16.56
C HIS A 201 -6.99 12.45 -16.69
N LEU A 202 -6.34 12.88 -15.61
CA LEU A 202 -4.89 12.83 -15.47
C LEU A 202 -4.47 11.43 -15.02
N VAL A 203 -3.22 11.06 -15.31
CA VAL A 203 -2.58 9.85 -14.77
C VAL A 203 -1.36 10.23 -13.95
N LEU A 204 -1.10 9.49 -12.88
CA LEU A 204 0.08 9.67 -12.04
C LEU A 204 1.17 8.72 -12.52
N LEU A 205 2.34 9.25 -12.84
CA LEU A 205 3.55 8.47 -13.11
C LEU A 205 4.44 8.47 -11.88
N ASN A 206 5.01 7.31 -11.56
CA ASN A 206 5.88 7.11 -10.41
C ASN A 206 7.08 6.22 -10.79
N ARG A 207 8.29 6.67 -10.50
CA ARG A 207 9.50 5.82 -10.57
C ARG A 207 9.92 5.41 -9.17
N VAL A 208 9.90 4.11 -8.92
CA VAL A 208 10.26 3.53 -7.62
C VAL A 208 11.77 3.29 -7.55
N PRO A 209 12.45 3.63 -6.44
CA PRO A 209 11.93 4.28 -5.24
C PRO A 209 11.81 5.82 -5.39
N PRO A 210 10.70 6.45 -4.95
CA PRO A 210 10.59 7.89 -4.98
C PRO A 210 11.48 8.50 -3.88
N LEU A 211 12.46 9.31 -4.27
CA LEU A 211 13.37 9.99 -3.34
C LEU A 211 12.78 11.30 -2.78
N HIS A 212 11.85 11.90 -3.52
CA HIS A 212 11.21 13.16 -3.17
C HIS A 212 9.86 13.29 -3.87
N ARG A 213 9.07 14.31 -3.53
CA ARG A 213 7.71 14.49 -4.06
C ARG A 213 7.61 14.48 -5.59
N LEU A 214 8.61 15.04 -6.30
CA LEU A 214 8.61 15.05 -7.77
C LEU A 214 8.88 13.67 -8.41
N GLY A 215 9.16 12.65 -7.60
CA GLY A 215 9.19 11.26 -8.06
C GLY A 215 7.80 10.70 -8.38
N ILE A 216 6.74 11.47 -8.08
CA ILE A 216 5.37 11.23 -8.52
C ILE A 216 4.84 12.52 -9.15
N GLN A 217 4.39 12.47 -10.40
CA GLN A 217 3.78 13.63 -11.06
C GLN A 217 2.57 13.22 -11.90
N ALA A 218 1.61 14.14 -12.05
CA ALA A 218 0.45 13.92 -12.89
C ALA A 218 0.72 14.42 -14.31
N PHE A 219 0.19 13.70 -15.30
CA PHE A 219 0.28 14.02 -16.71
C PHE A 219 -1.07 13.79 -17.39
N GLN A 220 -1.33 14.55 -18.44
CA GLN A 220 -2.43 14.30 -19.35
C GLN A 220 -2.00 13.19 -20.33
N PRO A 221 -2.65 12.02 -20.35
CA PRO A 221 -2.21 10.93 -21.20
C PRO A 221 -2.65 11.15 -22.65
N ILE A 222 -1.76 10.82 -23.59
CA ILE A 222 -1.99 10.81 -25.03
C ILE A 222 -1.76 9.40 -25.54
N LEU A 223 -2.70 8.83 -26.29
CA LEU A 223 -2.54 7.49 -26.86
C LEU A 223 -1.37 7.46 -27.86
N VAL A 224 -0.46 6.51 -27.67
CA VAL A 224 0.67 6.26 -28.59
C VAL A 224 0.65 4.81 -29.08
N GLU A 225 1.25 4.60 -30.25
CA GLU A 225 1.52 3.26 -30.76
C GLU A 225 2.71 2.63 -30.01
N GLY A 226 2.64 1.33 -29.76
CA GLY A 226 3.65 0.57 -29.01
C GLY A 226 3.27 0.26 -27.56
N HIS A 227 4.23 -0.28 -26.80
CA HIS A 227 4.03 -0.78 -25.44
C HIS A 227 4.72 0.05 -24.35
N ALA A 228 5.51 1.06 -24.73
CA ALA A 228 6.32 1.86 -23.82
C ALA A 228 5.67 3.22 -23.50
N ILE A 229 5.86 3.70 -22.28
CA ILE A 229 5.38 5.03 -21.85
C ILE A 229 6.35 6.08 -22.37
N CYS A 230 5.85 7.05 -23.15
CA CYS A 230 6.68 8.14 -23.62
C CYS A 230 6.72 9.26 -22.60
N LEU A 231 7.91 9.63 -22.13
CA LEU A 231 8.12 10.67 -21.14
C LEU A 231 8.87 11.86 -21.72
N HIS A 232 8.47 13.06 -21.30
CA HIS A 232 9.16 14.29 -21.70
C HIS A 232 10.56 14.39 -21.06
N PRO A 233 11.62 14.70 -21.80
CA PRO A 233 12.99 14.66 -21.28
C PRO A 233 13.27 15.64 -20.11
N LEU A 234 12.51 16.73 -19.99
CA LEU A 234 12.71 17.69 -18.89
C LEU A 234 12.24 17.18 -17.53
N VAL A 235 11.29 16.24 -17.48
CA VAL A 235 10.80 15.70 -16.20
C VAL A 235 11.65 14.55 -15.68
N CYS A 236 12.50 13.94 -16.54
CA CYS A 236 13.37 12.82 -16.18
C CYS A 236 14.22 13.11 -14.93
N LYS A 237 14.73 14.34 -14.77
CA LYS A 237 15.51 14.71 -13.58
C LYS A 237 14.69 14.66 -12.28
N GLY A 238 13.41 15.01 -12.33
CA GLY A 238 12.50 14.87 -11.17
C GLY A 238 12.23 13.41 -10.81
N PHE A 239 12.26 12.51 -11.79
CA PHE A 239 12.14 11.08 -11.54
C PHE A 239 13.48 10.38 -11.31
N ASN A 240 14.59 11.11 -11.42
CA ASN A 240 15.94 10.58 -11.55
C ASN A 240 16.08 9.51 -12.66
N ALA A 241 15.23 9.58 -13.69
CA ALA A 241 15.05 8.54 -14.69
C ALA A 241 16.02 8.65 -15.86
N ASP A 242 16.50 7.50 -16.34
CA ASP A 242 17.20 7.31 -17.59
C ASP A 242 16.32 6.51 -18.57
N PHE A 243 16.82 6.22 -19.77
CA PHE A 243 16.09 5.43 -20.78
C PHE A 243 16.73 4.06 -21.00
N ASP A 244 17.48 3.55 -20.02
CA ASP A 244 18.23 2.29 -20.09
C ASP A 244 17.42 1.12 -19.51
N ARG A 245 16.15 1.03 -19.92
CA ARG A 245 15.12 0.08 -19.45
C ARG A 245 14.52 0.39 -18.08
N ASP A 246 14.62 1.65 -17.67
CA ASP A 246 13.82 2.16 -16.56
C ASP A 246 12.32 1.89 -16.76
N GLN A 247 11.65 1.57 -15.66
CA GLN A 247 10.22 1.34 -15.63
C GLN A 247 9.52 2.36 -14.75
N MET A 248 8.32 2.77 -15.15
CA MET A 248 7.46 3.62 -14.36
C MET A 248 6.12 2.95 -14.09
N ALA A 249 5.68 3.06 -12.84
CA ALA A 249 4.33 2.73 -12.44
C ALA A 249 3.38 3.87 -12.82
N VAL A 250 2.17 3.49 -13.21
CA VAL A 250 1.07 4.39 -13.56
C VAL A 250 -0.06 4.15 -12.58
N HIS A 251 -0.72 5.20 -12.13
CA HIS A 251 -1.95 5.14 -11.34
C HIS A 251 -3.00 6.08 -11.92
N VAL A 252 -4.27 5.67 -11.91
CA VAL A 252 -5.39 6.50 -12.36
C VAL A 252 -6.19 6.99 -11.15
N PRO A 253 -6.21 8.31 -10.86
CA PRO A 253 -7.10 8.93 -9.89
C PRO A 253 -8.57 8.70 -10.28
N LEU A 254 -9.38 8.16 -9.37
CA LEU A 254 -10.77 7.80 -9.63
C LEU A 254 -11.74 8.81 -9.03
N SER A 255 -11.52 9.19 -7.76
CA SER A 255 -12.43 10.11 -7.06
C SER A 255 -12.30 11.54 -7.60
N LEU A 256 -13.30 12.38 -7.35
CA LEU A 256 -13.25 13.79 -7.77
C LEU A 256 -12.18 14.55 -6.99
N GLU A 257 -12.02 14.23 -5.71
CA GLU A 257 -11.01 14.77 -4.81
C GLU A 257 -9.61 14.39 -5.30
N GLU A 258 -9.37 13.12 -5.62
CA GLU A 258 -8.08 12.65 -6.15
C GLU A 258 -7.74 13.32 -7.49
N GLN A 259 -8.74 13.48 -8.36
CA GLN A 259 -8.56 14.19 -9.63
C GLN A 259 -8.27 15.68 -9.42
N ALA A 260 -8.90 16.32 -8.43
CA ALA A 260 -8.65 17.71 -8.09
C ALA A 260 -7.24 17.88 -7.51
N GLU A 261 -6.81 17.03 -6.58
CA GLU A 261 -5.44 17.02 -6.04
C GLU A 261 -4.41 16.78 -7.15
N ALA A 262 -4.66 15.82 -8.04
CA ALA A 262 -3.79 15.55 -9.17
C ALA A 262 -3.63 16.78 -10.07
N ARG A 263 -4.72 17.51 -10.34
CA ARG A 263 -4.73 18.71 -11.20
C ARG A 263 -4.11 19.93 -10.53
N LEU A 264 -4.36 20.15 -9.24
CA LEU A 264 -3.95 21.36 -8.53
C LEU A 264 -2.56 21.25 -7.90
N LEU A 265 -2.21 20.08 -7.35
CA LEU A 265 -1.03 19.90 -6.52
C LEU A 265 0.06 19.06 -7.19
N ILE A 266 -0.32 18.04 -7.95
CA ILE A 266 0.63 17.02 -8.47
C ILE A 266 0.95 17.23 -9.95
N PHE A 267 0.20 18.09 -10.64
CA PHE A 267 0.34 18.28 -12.07
C PHE A 267 1.73 18.81 -12.45
N SER A 268 2.38 18.14 -13.38
CA SER A 268 3.76 18.40 -13.81
C SER A 268 4.03 19.85 -14.23
N HIS A 269 3.04 20.56 -14.78
CA HIS A 269 3.18 21.97 -15.14
C HIS A 269 3.36 22.92 -13.94
N MET A 270 2.85 22.55 -12.76
CA MET A 270 3.00 23.35 -11.52
C MET A 270 4.27 22.97 -10.74
N ASN A 271 4.81 21.78 -11.01
CA ASN A 271 5.86 21.15 -10.22
C ASN A 271 7.22 21.20 -10.91
N LEU A 272 7.64 22.39 -11.33
CA LEU A 272 8.90 22.64 -12.04
C LEU A 272 10.08 22.97 -11.10
N LEU A 273 9.78 23.41 -9.88
CA LEU A 273 10.78 23.86 -8.90
C LEU A 273 11.15 22.75 -7.91
N SER A 274 12.41 22.77 -7.48
CA SER A 274 12.91 21.87 -6.44
C SER A 274 12.21 22.18 -5.13
N PRO A 275 11.64 21.18 -4.44
CA PRO A 275 11.06 21.39 -3.13
C PRO A 275 12.11 21.86 -2.11
N ALA A 276 13.35 21.40 -2.26
CA ALA A 276 14.41 21.63 -1.27
C ALA A 276 15.13 22.98 -1.45
N ILE A 277 15.29 23.44 -2.68
CA ILE A 277 16.15 24.60 -3.01
C ILE A 277 15.34 25.73 -3.66
N GLY A 278 14.11 25.47 -4.13
CA GLY A 278 13.37 26.42 -4.98
C GLY A 278 13.98 26.60 -6.37
N ASP A 279 15.08 25.89 -6.65
CA ASP A 279 15.76 25.94 -7.94
C ASP A 279 14.83 25.42 -9.02
N PRO A 280 14.64 26.13 -10.15
CA PRO A 280 13.90 25.61 -11.29
C PRO A 280 14.74 24.49 -11.89
N ILE A 281 14.50 23.24 -11.46
CA ILE A 281 15.51 22.16 -11.33
C ILE A 281 16.39 21.93 -12.58
N GLY A 282 15.93 22.30 -13.77
CA GLY A 282 16.71 22.29 -15.01
C GLY A 282 16.78 23.62 -15.79
N ALA A 283 16.04 24.67 -15.42
CA ALA A 283 15.95 25.90 -16.22
C ALA A 283 17.27 26.69 -16.27
N TYR A 284 18.05 26.62 -15.19
CA TYR A 284 19.37 27.23 -15.04
C TYR A 284 20.48 26.43 -15.74
N ARG A 285 20.48 25.09 -15.62
CA ARG A 285 21.63 24.26 -16.08
C ARG A 285 21.68 24.05 -17.61
N GLN A 286 20.58 24.32 -18.33
CA GLN A 286 20.49 24.25 -19.79
C GLN A 286 20.28 25.63 -20.47
N LYS A 287 20.44 26.76 -19.76
CA LYS A 287 20.27 28.13 -20.30
C LYS A 287 18.91 28.43 -20.94
N ARG A 288 17.81 28.03 -20.30
CA ARG A 288 16.44 28.35 -20.77
C ARG A 288 15.71 29.37 -19.89
N ILE A 289 16.36 29.86 -18.85
CA ILE A 289 16.31 31.28 -18.45
C ILE A 289 17.36 31.98 -19.31
N ASN A 290 17.06 33.10 -19.96
CA ASN A 290 18.13 33.98 -20.45
C ASN A 290 18.41 35.05 -19.39
N LEU A 291 19.58 34.96 -18.72
CA LEU A 291 19.95 35.86 -17.62
C LEU A 291 20.20 37.32 -18.09
N ASP A 292 20.33 37.55 -19.40
CA ASP A 292 20.54 38.87 -20.02
C ASP A 292 19.26 39.49 -20.64
N SER A 293 18.08 38.90 -20.41
CA SER A 293 16.81 39.53 -20.82
C SER A 293 16.45 40.69 -19.89
N HIS A 294 16.50 41.93 -20.37
CA HIS A 294 16.08 43.14 -19.61
C HIS A 294 14.56 43.26 -19.40
N LEU A 295 13.76 42.37 -19.99
CA LEU A 295 12.29 42.39 -19.93
C LEU A 295 11.78 41.37 -18.91
N TRP A 296 12.21 41.51 -17.66
CA TRP A 296 11.50 40.96 -16.50
C TRP A 296 10.65 42.08 -15.88
N LEU A 297 9.63 42.52 -16.61
CA LEU A 297 8.63 43.43 -16.05
C LEU A 297 7.58 42.64 -15.27
N ARG A 298 7.87 42.52 -13.96
CA ARG A 298 6.94 42.66 -12.84
C ARG A 298 5.66 41.80 -12.92
N TRP A 299 5.75 40.56 -12.48
CA TRP A 299 4.58 39.87 -11.93
C TRP A 299 4.60 39.99 -10.40
N ARG A 300 3.96 41.04 -9.86
CA ARG A 300 3.45 41.02 -8.49
C ARG A 300 2.23 40.11 -8.52
N LEU A 301 2.42 38.83 -8.21
CA LEU A 301 1.35 38.05 -7.61
C LEU A 301 1.43 38.38 -6.13
N GLU A 302 0.34 38.90 -5.58
CA GLU A 302 0.06 38.79 -4.16
C GLU A 302 0.02 37.31 -3.82
N GLN A 303 1.19 36.70 -3.64
CA GLN A 303 1.29 35.41 -2.99
C GLN A 303 1.00 35.69 -1.53
N CYS A 304 -0.16 35.20 -1.08
CA CYS A 304 -0.36 34.88 0.32
C CYS A 304 0.72 33.84 0.66
N VAL A 305 1.85 34.33 1.14
CA VAL A 305 2.86 33.52 1.79
C VAL A 305 2.16 32.94 3.01
N ILE A 306 1.75 31.67 2.94
CA ILE A 306 1.51 30.92 4.17
C ILE A 306 2.90 30.69 4.76
N ALA A 307 3.42 31.73 5.40
CA ALA A 307 4.54 31.64 6.29
C ALA A 307 4.05 30.79 7.45
N SER A 308 4.64 29.61 7.62
CA SER A 308 4.50 28.83 8.83
C SER A 308 5.16 29.61 9.97
N SER A 309 4.46 30.58 10.54
CA SER A 309 4.77 31.07 11.89
C SER A 309 4.21 30.05 12.88
N GLU A 310 5.11 29.19 13.35
CA GLU A 310 5.16 28.63 14.70
C GLU A 310 3.84 28.45 15.46
N ALA A 311 3.35 27.21 15.47
CA ALA A 311 3.03 26.49 16.71
C ALA A 311 3.16 24.98 16.44
N PRO A 312 3.75 24.17 17.34
CA PRO A 312 3.72 22.73 17.18
C PRO A 312 2.28 22.29 17.45
N ILE A 313 1.56 21.86 16.42
CA ILE A 313 0.28 21.21 16.63
C ILE A 313 0.58 19.76 17.05
N GLU A 314 0.83 19.56 18.35
CA GLU A 314 0.58 18.26 18.97
C GLU A 314 -0.93 18.01 18.88
N VAL A 315 -1.39 17.41 17.77
CA VAL A 315 -2.72 16.80 17.73
C VAL A 315 -2.61 15.48 18.48
N HIS A 316 -2.92 15.52 19.77
CA HIS A 316 -3.35 14.32 20.47
C HIS A 316 -4.64 13.82 19.80
N TYR A 317 -4.53 12.72 19.07
CA TYR A 317 -5.67 12.01 18.50
C TYR A 317 -6.42 11.33 19.65
N GLU A 318 -7.41 12.00 20.23
CA GLU A 318 -8.37 11.34 21.11
C GLU A 318 -9.26 10.43 20.26
N SER A 319 -9.03 9.11 20.35
CA SER A 319 -9.90 8.12 19.73
C SER A 319 -11.22 8.02 20.51
N LEU A 320 -12.14 8.94 20.26
CA LEU A 320 -13.55 8.69 20.58
C LEU A 320 -14.18 7.95 19.42
N GLY A 321 -14.05 6.62 19.50
CA GLY A 321 -14.79 5.72 18.65
C GLY A 321 -16.28 5.80 18.96
N THR A 322 -17.05 6.10 17.93
CA THR A 322 -18.39 5.55 17.76
C THR A 322 -18.47 5.01 16.33
N TYR A 323 -18.23 3.71 16.22
CA TYR A 323 -18.71 2.89 15.11
C TYR A 323 -20.24 3.07 15.02
N HIS A 324 -20.77 3.03 13.80
CA HIS A 324 -22.19 3.13 13.38
C HIS A 324 -22.60 4.51 12.87
N GLU A 325 -22.42 4.74 11.55
CA GLU A 325 -23.36 5.49 10.67
C GLU A 325 -22.80 5.77 9.24
N ILE A 326 -22.13 4.79 8.59
CA ILE A 326 -21.66 4.96 7.19
C ILE A 326 -22.59 4.25 6.16
N TYR A 327 -23.62 3.52 6.60
CA TYR A 327 -24.50 2.74 5.71
C TYR A 327 -25.97 3.20 5.72
N GLY A 328 -26.23 4.50 5.85
CA GLY A 328 -27.58 5.05 5.92
C GLY A 328 -28.31 5.25 4.58
N HIS A 329 -27.62 5.21 3.43
CA HIS A 329 -28.22 5.67 2.16
C HIS A 329 -28.10 4.73 0.96
N TYR A 330 -27.90 3.43 1.19
CA TYR A 330 -28.11 2.41 0.15
C TYR A 330 -29.42 1.66 0.44
N LEU A 331 -30.53 2.14 -0.13
CA LEU A 331 -31.76 1.37 -0.27
C LEU A 331 -31.71 0.60 -1.61
N ILE A 332 -32.06 -0.68 -1.52
CA ILE A 332 -32.19 -1.68 -2.59
C ILE A 332 -33.31 -1.30 -3.56
#